data_AF-A0A916HNH9-F1
#
_entry.id   AF-A0A916HNH9-F1
#
_cell.length_a   1.000
_cell.length_b   1.000
_cell.length_c   1.000
_cell.angle_alpha   90.00
_cell.angle_beta   90.00
_cell.angle_gamma   90.00
#
_symmetry.space_group_name_H-M   'P 1'
#
loop_
_entity.id
_entity.type
_entity.pdbx_description
1 polymer ?
#
loop_
_entity_poly.entity_id
_entity_poly.type
_entity_poly.pdbx_seq_one_letter_code
_entity_poly.pdbx_strand_id
1 'polypeptide(L)'
;MASDLSAFTNAIRSGDPSLVRQLAAANPTLLHSTDPNCFGTTPLIHAVGTDSRTMVDLLLDLGADINQRSDWRAGSFGVLDSASDDLAAHLLSRGATLTPHAAARLGMIEPLRAMLDGDPSLVHARGGDGQTPLHFARTPEIADLLLARSAHIDALDIDHASTPAQWRSESHPQVAAHLVSRGAATDPFLAVRIGDPALLQQLIAREKDGADVRVSRERFPAPPPAAGHIYLYTIGEGCTLAHAAASANQPASVRWLAANHADLNARGGYDNATPLHVAAWRDKPQAAEALIDSGADINAPSGPIHRNEPIGWAIVGGSVNTFRVLLAKGAAVRPHHLEDAGKGVLGAFREYNPSRPLTNWMQIAAHFASR
;
A
#
# COMPACT_ATOMS: atom_id res chain seq x y z
N MET A 1 -22.37 25.32 -1.26
CA MET A 1 -20.91 25.23 -0.97
C MET A 1 -20.49 23.82 -0.58
N ALA A 2 -20.79 23.29 0.62
CA ALA A 2 -20.38 21.92 0.99
C ALA A 2 -21.07 20.81 0.16
N SER A 3 -22.31 21.04 -0.29
CA SER A 3 -23.04 20.16 -1.21
C SER A 3 -22.39 20.08 -2.59
N ASP A 4 -21.91 21.23 -3.09
CA ASP A 4 -21.46 21.39 -4.47
C ASP A 4 -20.04 20.83 -4.64
N LEU A 5 -19.19 21.03 -3.63
CA LEU A 5 -17.85 20.42 -3.58
C LEU A 5 -17.93 18.88 -3.57
N SER A 6 -18.79 18.32 -2.71
CA SER A 6 -18.99 16.88 -2.64
C SER A 6 -19.56 16.32 -3.96
N ALA A 7 -20.54 17.00 -4.56
CA ALA A 7 -21.09 16.60 -5.85
C ALA A 7 -20.03 16.65 -6.97
N PHE A 8 -19.21 17.70 -7.00
CA PHE A 8 -18.14 17.88 -7.99
C PHE A 8 -17.05 16.81 -7.85
N THR A 9 -16.60 16.57 -6.63
CA THR A 9 -15.58 15.56 -6.32
C THR A 9 -16.10 14.16 -6.65
N ASN A 10 -17.36 13.86 -6.33
CA ASN A 10 -17.99 12.59 -6.71
C ASN A 10 -18.11 12.43 -8.22
N ALA A 11 -18.48 13.48 -8.96
CA ALA A 11 -18.55 13.44 -10.42
C ALA A 11 -17.18 13.14 -11.07
N ILE A 12 -16.09 13.71 -10.51
CA ILE A 12 -14.72 13.40 -10.93
C ILE A 12 -14.40 11.92 -10.66
N ARG A 13 -14.67 11.45 -9.45
CA ARG A 13 -14.38 10.07 -9.03
C ARG A 13 -15.18 9.04 -9.83
N SER A 14 -16.42 9.35 -10.19
CA SER A 14 -17.28 8.48 -11.00
C SER A 14 -17.02 8.59 -12.50
N GLY A 15 -16.11 9.48 -12.93
CA GLY A 15 -15.80 9.69 -14.34
C GLY A 15 -16.96 10.29 -15.15
N ASP A 16 -17.72 11.23 -14.58
CA ASP A 16 -18.82 11.94 -15.25
C ASP A 16 -18.38 13.32 -15.78
N PRO A 17 -17.85 13.41 -17.01
CA PRO A 17 -17.36 14.67 -17.57
C PRO A 17 -18.48 15.69 -17.80
N SER A 18 -19.72 15.24 -18.05
CA SER A 18 -20.86 16.12 -18.32
C SER A 18 -21.25 16.86 -17.04
N LEU A 19 -21.36 16.14 -15.93
CA LEU A 19 -21.67 16.73 -14.63
C LEU A 19 -20.53 17.64 -14.14
N VAL A 20 -19.28 17.25 -14.37
CA VAL A 20 -18.12 18.11 -14.08
C VAL A 20 -18.20 19.44 -14.83
N ARG A 21 -18.49 19.42 -16.15
CA ARG A 21 -18.66 20.65 -16.94
C ARG A 21 -19.79 21.51 -16.40
N GLN A 22 -20.94 20.91 -16.08
CA GLN A 22 -22.10 21.62 -15.56
C GLN A 22 -21.78 22.33 -14.22
N LEU A 23 -21.17 21.60 -13.29
CA LEU A 23 -20.85 22.11 -11.95
C LEU A 23 -19.74 23.16 -12.01
N ALA A 24 -18.69 22.96 -12.82
CA ALA A 24 -17.63 23.96 -13.01
C ALA A 24 -18.14 25.23 -13.70
N ALA A 25 -19.06 25.13 -14.65
CA ALA A 25 -19.69 26.29 -15.26
C ALA A 25 -20.56 27.08 -14.27
N ALA A 26 -21.29 26.38 -13.39
CA ALA A 26 -22.10 27.00 -12.35
C ALA A 26 -21.25 27.63 -11.23
N ASN A 27 -20.10 27.03 -10.91
CA ASN A 27 -19.17 27.54 -9.91
C ASN A 27 -17.70 27.25 -10.28
N PRO A 28 -17.03 28.16 -11.01
CA PRO A 28 -15.65 27.97 -11.45
C PRO A 28 -14.63 27.83 -10.32
N THR A 29 -14.92 28.34 -9.11
CA THR A 29 -14.03 28.23 -7.95
C THR A 29 -13.79 26.78 -7.52
N LEU A 30 -14.69 25.86 -7.90
CA LEU A 30 -14.54 24.44 -7.64
C LEU A 30 -13.26 23.87 -8.24
N LEU A 31 -12.77 24.40 -9.37
CA LEU A 31 -11.54 23.94 -10.03
C LEU A 31 -10.28 24.11 -9.18
N HIS A 32 -10.33 25.03 -8.20
CA HIS A 32 -9.23 25.33 -7.29
C HIS A 32 -9.52 24.98 -5.83
N SER A 33 -10.61 24.25 -5.59
CA SER A 33 -10.97 23.79 -4.25
C SER A 33 -10.02 22.71 -3.74
N THR A 34 -10.04 22.48 -2.42
CA THR A 34 -9.38 21.35 -1.76
C THR A 34 -10.43 20.53 -1.03
N ASP A 35 -10.29 19.19 -1.06
CA ASP A 35 -11.18 18.28 -0.32
C ASP A 35 -10.61 18.04 1.10
N PRO A 36 -11.23 18.61 2.15
CA PRO A 36 -10.77 18.44 3.52
C PRO A 36 -10.90 16.99 4.04
N ASN A 37 -11.69 16.14 3.38
CA ASN A 37 -11.87 14.73 3.75
C ASN A 37 -10.85 13.80 3.08
N CYS A 38 -10.05 14.34 2.15
CA CYS A 38 -9.11 13.55 1.36
C CYS A 38 -7.78 14.28 1.25
N PHE A 39 -7.08 14.49 2.38
CA PHE A 39 -5.73 15.08 2.40
C PHE A 39 -5.62 16.45 1.71
N GLY A 40 -6.70 17.23 1.64
CA GLY A 40 -6.68 18.51 0.95
C GLY A 40 -6.59 18.42 -0.56
N THR A 41 -6.93 17.27 -1.14
CA THR A 41 -6.70 16.96 -2.55
C THR A 41 -7.44 17.93 -3.46
N THR A 42 -6.80 18.37 -4.55
CA THR A 42 -7.43 19.22 -5.57
C THR A 42 -8.26 18.38 -6.53
N PRO A 43 -9.25 18.95 -7.24
CA PRO A 43 -9.99 18.25 -8.29
C PRO A 43 -9.10 17.51 -9.28
N LEU A 44 -7.98 18.14 -9.66
CA LEU A 44 -7.05 17.56 -10.62
C LEU A 44 -6.29 16.36 -10.03
N ILE A 45 -5.86 16.44 -8.77
CA ILE A 45 -5.23 15.30 -8.09
C ILE A 45 -6.24 14.15 -7.90
N HIS A 46 -7.53 14.44 -7.65
CA HIS A 46 -8.57 13.40 -7.66
C HIS A 46 -8.68 12.69 -9.01
N ALA A 47 -8.64 13.43 -10.12
CA ALA A 47 -8.66 12.85 -11.46
C ALA A 47 -7.40 12.02 -11.78
N VAL A 48 -6.24 12.41 -11.24
CA VAL A 48 -5.02 11.60 -11.31
C VAL A 48 -5.16 10.31 -10.53
N GLY A 49 -5.77 10.35 -9.34
CA GLY A 49 -6.00 9.17 -8.51
C GLY A 49 -6.93 8.12 -9.12
N THR A 50 -7.74 8.50 -10.12
CA THR A 50 -8.55 7.57 -10.92
C THR A 50 -7.87 7.13 -12.22
N ASP A 51 -6.62 7.55 -12.45
CA ASP A 51 -5.82 7.32 -13.67
C ASP A 51 -6.56 7.74 -14.97
N SER A 52 -7.46 8.73 -14.86
CA SER A 52 -8.34 9.13 -15.96
C SER A 52 -7.74 10.29 -16.75
N ARG A 53 -7.04 9.98 -17.85
CA ARG A 53 -6.51 11.00 -18.77
C ARG A 53 -7.60 11.94 -19.29
N THR A 54 -8.77 11.41 -19.64
CA THR A 54 -9.91 12.20 -20.12
C THR A 54 -10.38 13.22 -19.08
N MET A 55 -10.46 12.84 -17.81
CA MET A 55 -10.88 13.75 -16.74
C MET A 55 -9.80 14.77 -16.42
N VAL A 56 -8.52 14.36 -16.45
CA VAL A 56 -7.37 15.27 -16.31
C VAL A 56 -7.40 16.33 -17.41
N ASP A 57 -7.53 15.93 -18.67
CA ASP A 57 -7.57 16.86 -19.81
C ASP A 57 -8.77 17.81 -19.70
N LEU A 58 -9.94 17.29 -19.33
CA LEU A 58 -11.13 18.10 -19.09
C LEU A 58 -10.88 19.18 -18.04
N LEU A 59 -10.35 18.83 -16.86
CA LEU A 59 -10.14 19.77 -15.78
C LEU A 59 -9.10 20.84 -16.16
N LEU A 60 -8.03 20.45 -16.85
CA LEU A 60 -7.03 21.39 -17.37
C LEU A 60 -7.63 22.35 -18.39
N ASP A 61 -8.45 21.85 -19.33
CA ASP A 61 -9.12 22.67 -20.34
C ASP A 61 -10.16 23.62 -19.73
N LEU A 62 -10.73 23.25 -18.58
CA LEU A 62 -11.62 24.12 -17.79
C LEU A 62 -10.87 25.14 -16.93
N GLY A 63 -9.54 25.03 -16.81
CA GLY A 63 -8.68 25.99 -16.09
C GLY A 63 -8.17 25.55 -14.72
N ALA A 64 -8.24 24.25 -14.38
CA ALA A 64 -7.58 23.74 -13.18
C ALA A 64 -6.06 23.98 -13.24
N ASP A 65 -5.47 24.42 -12.13
CA ASP A 65 -4.04 24.65 -12.05
C ASP A 65 -3.28 23.32 -11.87
N ILE A 66 -2.46 22.97 -12.87
CA ILE A 66 -1.67 21.74 -12.91
C ILE A 66 -0.65 21.63 -11.77
N ASN A 67 -0.23 22.76 -11.22
CA ASN A 67 0.77 22.83 -10.15
C ASN A 67 0.16 23.13 -8.78
N GLN A 68 -1.17 23.26 -8.69
CA GLN A 68 -1.83 23.40 -7.40
C GLN A 68 -1.61 22.14 -6.58
N ARG A 69 -1.09 22.32 -5.36
CA ARG A 69 -0.82 21.25 -4.42
C ARG A 69 -1.97 21.12 -3.42
N SER A 70 -2.08 19.95 -2.81
CA SER A 70 -3.03 19.72 -1.72
C SER A 70 -2.67 20.55 -0.47
N ASP A 71 -3.62 20.75 0.44
CA ASP A 71 -3.39 21.46 1.72
C ASP A 71 -3.06 20.52 2.91
N TRP A 72 -2.58 19.29 2.62
CA TRP A 72 -2.26 18.31 3.65
C TRP A 72 -1.21 18.79 4.65
N ARG A 73 -1.55 18.72 5.95
CA ARG A 73 -0.73 19.27 7.04
C ARG A 73 0.69 18.71 7.12
N ALA A 74 0.89 17.43 6.77
CA ALA A 74 2.19 16.78 6.90
C ALA A 74 3.09 17.02 5.68
N GLY A 75 2.55 17.60 4.61
CA GLY A 75 3.26 17.86 3.38
C GLY A 75 2.31 17.75 2.20
N SER A 76 2.28 18.75 1.34
CA SER A 76 1.32 18.81 0.24
C SER A 76 1.65 17.80 -0.86
N PHE A 77 0.63 17.30 -1.55
CA PHE A 77 0.75 16.43 -2.72
C PHE A 77 0.52 17.22 -4.00
N GLY A 78 1.23 16.88 -5.08
CA GLY A 78 1.01 17.37 -6.43
C GLY A 78 0.56 16.27 -7.39
N VAL A 79 0.19 16.65 -8.61
CA VAL A 79 -0.32 15.73 -9.64
C VAL A 79 0.65 14.62 -10.04
N LEU A 80 1.96 14.78 -9.82
CA LEU A 80 2.97 13.77 -10.14
C LEU A 80 3.25 12.81 -8.98
N ASP A 81 2.70 13.02 -7.78
CA ASP A 81 3.06 12.19 -6.62
C ASP A 81 2.36 10.81 -6.64
N SER A 82 1.21 10.70 -7.32
CA SER A 82 0.44 9.46 -7.44
C SER A 82 0.18 8.99 -8.88
N ALA A 83 0.57 9.76 -9.90
CA ALA A 83 0.32 9.42 -11.29
C ALA A 83 1.03 8.13 -11.74
N SER A 84 0.37 7.35 -12.61
CA SER A 84 1.02 6.28 -13.38
C SER A 84 2.14 6.83 -14.26
N ASP A 85 3.06 5.97 -14.74
CA ASP A 85 4.19 6.41 -15.56
C ASP A 85 3.71 7.13 -16.85
N ASP A 86 2.68 6.59 -17.51
CA ASP A 86 2.09 7.16 -18.73
C ASP A 86 1.38 8.49 -18.45
N LEU A 87 0.58 8.55 -17.37
CA LEU A 87 -0.13 9.78 -17.01
C LEU A 87 0.86 10.87 -16.55
N ALA A 88 1.93 10.50 -15.84
CA ALA A 88 2.98 11.44 -15.44
C ALA A 88 3.69 12.05 -16.65
N ALA A 89 4.02 11.26 -17.68
CA ALA A 89 4.59 11.77 -18.92
C ALA A 89 3.64 12.77 -19.61
N HIS A 90 2.34 12.46 -19.63
CA HIS A 90 1.32 13.37 -20.16
C HIS A 90 1.24 14.68 -19.35
N LEU A 91 1.17 14.60 -18.03
CA LEU A 91 1.13 15.77 -17.14
C LEU A 91 2.38 16.66 -17.30
N LEU A 92 3.56 16.07 -17.42
CA LEU A 92 4.82 16.80 -17.69
C LEU A 92 4.73 17.53 -19.04
N SER A 93 4.20 16.90 -20.09
CA SER A 93 3.99 17.54 -21.39
C SER A 93 2.99 18.71 -21.34
N ARG A 94 2.10 18.71 -20.34
CA ARG A 94 1.11 19.77 -20.05
C ARG A 94 1.63 20.84 -19.09
N GLY A 95 2.89 20.77 -18.65
CA GLY A 95 3.52 21.79 -17.80
C GLY A 95 3.50 21.50 -16.30
N ALA A 96 3.28 20.25 -15.88
CA ALA A 96 3.46 19.86 -14.48
C ALA A 96 4.93 20.04 -14.06
N THR A 97 5.14 20.58 -12.87
CA THR A 97 6.48 20.80 -12.31
C THR A 97 7.04 19.50 -11.77
N LEU A 98 8.14 19.02 -12.33
CA LEU A 98 8.84 17.84 -11.83
C LEU A 98 9.56 18.16 -10.52
N THR A 99 9.21 17.45 -9.44
CA THR A 99 9.85 17.55 -8.12
C THR A 99 10.92 16.46 -7.96
N PRO A 100 11.89 16.60 -7.03
CA PRO A 100 12.85 15.54 -6.76
C PRO A 100 12.16 14.25 -6.24
N HIS A 101 11.04 14.37 -5.52
CA HIS A 101 10.22 13.24 -5.07
C HIS A 101 9.60 12.49 -6.24
N ALA A 102 8.94 13.21 -7.15
CA ALA A 102 8.34 12.63 -8.34
C ALA A 102 9.39 12.01 -9.26
N ALA A 103 10.55 12.66 -9.44
CA ALA A 103 11.65 12.11 -10.22
C ALA A 103 12.19 10.80 -9.62
N ALA A 104 12.37 10.76 -8.29
CA ALA A 104 12.78 9.55 -7.57
C ALA A 104 11.75 8.41 -7.69
N ARG A 105 10.45 8.72 -7.56
CA ARG A 105 9.33 7.78 -7.67
C ARG A 105 9.18 7.20 -9.08
N LEU A 106 9.27 8.07 -10.09
CA LEU A 106 9.09 7.72 -11.50
C LEU A 106 10.32 7.04 -12.10
N GLY A 107 11.45 6.96 -11.40
CA GLY A 107 12.66 6.35 -11.95
C GLY A 107 13.48 7.29 -12.84
N MET A 108 13.21 8.59 -12.80
CA MET A 108 13.84 9.60 -13.66
C MET A 108 15.20 10.03 -13.11
N ILE A 109 16.18 9.12 -13.17
CA ILE A 109 17.49 9.30 -12.53
C ILE A 109 18.28 10.50 -13.07
N GLU A 110 18.27 10.73 -14.37
CA GLU A 110 19.02 11.85 -14.97
C GLU A 110 18.39 13.21 -14.68
N PRO A 111 17.06 13.40 -14.81
CA PRO A 111 16.41 14.61 -14.30
C PRO A 111 16.65 14.85 -12.81
N LEU A 112 16.56 13.80 -11.98
CA LEU A 112 16.85 13.91 -10.55
C LEU A 112 18.29 14.36 -10.29
N ARG A 113 19.26 13.76 -10.99
CA ARG A 113 20.68 14.14 -10.90
C ARG A 113 20.88 15.62 -11.24
N ALA A 114 20.30 16.08 -12.35
CA ALA A 114 20.40 17.48 -12.78
C ALA A 114 19.80 18.45 -11.75
N MET A 115 18.67 18.10 -11.13
CA MET A 115 18.08 18.91 -10.05
C MET A 115 19.03 19.02 -8.85
N LEU A 116 19.59 17.89 -8.40
CA LEU A 116 20.48 17.84 -7.25
C LEU A 116 21.86 18.47 -7.52
N ASP A 117 22.28 18.53 -8.79
CA ASP A 117 23.46 19.28 -9.23
C ASP A 117 23.23 20.79 -9.21
N GLY A 118 22.04 21.23 -9.63
CA GLY A 118 21.65 22.64 -9.63
C GLY A 118 21.34 23.19 -8.24
N ASP A 119 20.69 22.41 -7.39
CA ASP A 119 20.39 22.74 -6.00
C ASP A 119 20.53 21.49 -5.10
N PRO A 120 21.70 21.31 -4.45
CA PRO A 120 21.92 20.20 -3.53
C PRO A 120 20.94 20.14 -2.35
N SER A 121 20.32 21.26 -1.95
CA SER A 121 19.38 21.27 -0.82
C SER A 121 18.11 20.46 -1.09
N LEU A 122 17.78 20.24 -2.37
CA LEU A 122 16.62 19.45 -2.80
C LEU A 122 16.68 18.00 -2.34
N VAL A 123 17.87 17.47 -2.02
CA VAL A 123 18.02 16.12 -1.45
C VAL A 123 17.30 15.95 -0.11
N HIS A 124 17.05 17.06 0.60
CA HIS A 124 16.34 17.11 1.88
C HIS A 124 14.93 17.72 1.76
N ALA A 125 14.47 18.03 0.56
CA ALA A 125 13.16 18.64 0.34
C ALA A 125 12.04 17.76 0.92
N ARG A 126 10.99 18.40 1.45
CA ARG A 126 9.84 17.72 2.07
C ARG A 126 8.66 17.73 1.11
N GLY A 127 8.22 16.54 0.71
CA GLY A 127 7.08 16.33 -0.19
C GLY A 127 5.82 15.94 0.56
N GLY A 128 4.93 15.19 -0.10
CA GLY A 128 3.77 14.56 0.54
C GLY A 128 4.17 13.78 1.79
N ASP A 129 3.36 13.86 2.85
CA ASP A 129 3.64 13.28 4.19
C ASP A 129 4.95 13.74 4.85
N GLY A 130 5.62 14.76 4.31
CA GLY A 130 6.89 15.26 4.83
C GLY A 130 8.06 14.35 4.48
N GLN A 131 7.87 13.50 3.48
CA GLN A 131 8.87 12.56 3.00
C GLN A 131 10.00 13.28 2.25
N THR A 132 11.22 12.76 2.37
CA THR A 132 12.37 13.15 1.54
C THR A 132 12.34 12.40 0.20
N PRO A 133 13.09 12.84 -0.83
CA PRO A 133 13.19 12.08 -2.08
C PRO A 133 13.61 10.61 -1.89
N LEU A 134 14.37 10.29 -0.84
CA LEU A 134 14.80 8.91 -0.55
C LEU A 134 13.62 7.98 -0.20
N HIS A 135 12.54 8.49 0.42
CA HIS A 135 11.31 7.73 0.66
C HIS A 135 10.58 7.35 -0.63
N PHE A 136 10.90 8.00 -1.75
CA PHE A 136 10.29 7.75 -3.05
C PHE A 136 11.20 6.95 -3.99
N ALA A 137 12.43 6.59 -3.59
CA ALA A 137 13.40 5.95 -4.48
C ALA A 137 12.86 4.67 -5.13
N ARG A 138 12.61 4.70 -6.45
CA ARG A 138 12.09 3.56 -7.23
C ARG A 138 13.04 2.37 -7.26
N THR A 139 14.34 2.64 -7.34
CA THR A 139 15.39 1.62 -7.53
C THR A 139 16.59 1.85 -6.61
N PRO A 140 17.42 0.81 -6.36
CA PRO A 140 18.67 0.95 -5.63
C PRO A 140 19.61 2.04 -6.17
N GLU A 141 19.65 2.23 -7.49
CA GLU A 141 20.51 3.22 -8.15
C GLU A 141 20.08 4.65 -7.83
N ILE A 142 18.76 4.89 -7.73
CA ILE A 142 18.23 6.18 -7.27
C ILE A 142 18.54 6.40 -5.80
N ALA A 143 18.42 5.36 -4.97
CA ALA A 143 18.81 5.44 -3.58
C ALA A 143 20.31 5.80 -3.44
N ASP A 144 21.19 5.16 -4.22
CA ASP A 144 22.62 5.46 -4.24
C ASP A 144 22.93 6.88 -4.70
N LEU A 145 22.23 7.37 -5.73
CA LEU A 145 22.35 8.77 -6.16
C LEU A 145 22.02 9.74 -5.01
N LEU A 146 20.91 9.51 -4.32
CA LEU A 146 20.48 10.36 -3.21
C LEU A 146 21.44 10.29 -2.03
N LEU A 147 21.91 9.09 -1.66
CA LEU A 147 22.91 8.91 -0.61
C LEU A 147 24.25 9.56 -0.97
N ALA A 148 24.67 9.48 -2.24
CA ALA A 148 25.87 10.17 -2.73
C ALA A 148 25.74 11.70 -2.68
N ARG A 149 24.52 12.23 -2.60
CA ARG A 149 24.21 13.65 -2.36
C ARG A 149 23.82 13.94 -0.92
N SER A 150 24.30 13.11 0.01
CA SER A 150 24.14 13.31 1.45
C SER A 150 22.70 13.21 1.95
N ALA A 151 21.81 12.52 1.23
CA ALA A 151 20.50 12.16 1.80
C ALA A 151 20.70 11.42 3.13
N HIS A 152 19.98 11.86 4.16
CA HIS A 152 19.97 11.15 5.44
C HIS A 152 19.24 9.81 5.28
N ILE A 153 19.99 8.72 5.45
CA ILE A 153 19.50 7.34 5.22
C ILE A 153 18.30 6.99 6.13
N ASP A 154 18.29 7.52 7.35
CA ASP A 154 17.25 7.34 8.35
C ASP A 154 16.41 8.61 8.57
N ALA A 155 16.26 9.46 7.55
CA ALA A 155 15.37 10.62 7.64
C ALA A 155 13.95 10.17 7.99
N LEU A 156 13.35 10.74 9.03
CA LEU A 156 11.94 10.46 9.32
C LEU A 156 11.03 11.34 8.46
N ASP A 157 9.94 10.77 7.96
CA ASP A 157 8.81 11.54 7.43
C ASP A 157 7.94 12.15 8.55
N ILE A 158 7.05 13.08 8.21
CA ILE A 158 6.27 13.85 9.19
C ILE A 158 5.00 13.10 9.60
N ASP A 159 4.31 12.44 8.67
CA ASP A 159 3.01 11.83 8.96
C ASP A 159 3.13 10.49 9.69
N HIS A 160 4.24 9.77 9.50
CA HIS A 160 4.43 8.43 10.02
C HIS A 160 5.70 8.23 10.85
N ALA A 161 6.56 9.25 10.96
CA ALA A 161 7.83 9.12 11.67
C ALA A 161 8.62 7.86 11.26
N SER A 162 8.58 7.51 9.98
CA SER A 162 9.16 6.28 9.44
C SER A 162 10.36 6.61 8.57
N THR A 163 11.34 5.70 8.54
CA THR A 163 12.52 5.83 7.67
C THR A 163 12.20 5.45 6.22
N PRO A 164 13.04 5.83 5.23
CA PRO A 164 12.90 5.37 3.86
C PRO A 164 12.91 3.84 3.77
N ALA A 165 13.76 3.14 4.52
CA ALA A 165 13.81 1.68 4.48
C ALA A 165 12.50 1.06 4.98
N GLN A 166 11.94 1.56 6.09
CA GLN A 166 10.64 1.10 6.61
C GLN A 166 9.50 1.42 5.63
N TRP A 167 9.50 2.60 5.02
CA TRP A 167 8.49 3.00 4.03
C TRP A 167 8.51 2.12 2.78
N ARG A 168 9.71 1.85 2.23
CA ARG A 168 9.88 1.05 1.01
C ARG A 168 9.69 -0.45 1.23
N SER A 169 9.68 -0.92 2.48
CA SER A 169 9.63 -2.35 2.82
C SER A 169 8.41 -3.10 2.27
N GLU A 170 7.28 -2.42 2.02
CA GLU A 170 6.11 -3.03 1.36
C GLU A 170 6.25 -3.07 -0.15
N SER A 171 6.44 -1.89 -0.73
CA SER A 171 6.21 -1.66 -2.15
C SER A 171 7.45 -1.95 -2.98
N HIS A 172 8.64 -1.76 -2.39
CA HIS A 172 9.93 -1.91 -3.04
C HIS A 172 10.95 -2.53 -2.06
N PRO A 173 10.71 -3.78 -1.62
CA PRO A 173 11.56 -4.45 -0.63
C PRO A 173 13.02 -4.56 -1.08
N GLN A 174 13.31 -4.59 -2.38
CA GLN A 174 14.67 -4.52 -2.93
C GLN A 174 15.39 -3.20 -2.60
N VAL A 175 14.67 -2.07 -2.60
CA VAL A 175 15.24 -0.77 -2.21
C VAL A 175 15.44 -0.73 -0.71
N ALA A 176 14.48 -1.23 0.07
CA ALA A 176 14.62 -1.34 1.52
C ALA A 176 15.82 -2.22 1.90
N ALA A 177 15.98 -3.40 1.27
CA ALA A 177 17.14 -4.28 1.47
C ALA A 177 18.45 -3.59 1.10
N HIS A 178 18.46 -2.84 0.00
CA HIS A 178 19.63 -2.06 -0.41
C HIS A 178 19.99 -1.02 0.65
N LEU A 179 19.03 -0.24 1.14
CA LEU A 179 19.26 0.74 2.21
C LEU A 179 19.80 0.09 3.50
N VAL A 180 19.26 -1.07 3.88
CA VAL A 180 19.79 -1.86 5.01
C VAL A 180 21.25 -2.26 4.77
N SER A 181 21.61 -2.69 3.56
CA SER A 181 23.01 -3.00 3.20
C SER A 181 23.94 -1.77 3.25
N ARG A 182 23.37 -0.56 3.17
CA ARG A 182 24.06 0.73 3.29
C ARG A 182 24.07 1.28 4.72
N GLY A 183 23.55 0.52 5.70
CA GLY A 183 23.58 0.88 7.12
C GLY A 183 22.34 1.62 7.62
N ALA A 184 21.20 1.52 6.94
CA ALA A 184 19.93 2.01 7.47
C ALA A 184 19.57 1.31 8.79
N ALA A 185 18.89 2.01 9.69
CA ALA A 185 18.41 1.43 10.93
C ALA A 185 17.43 0.26 10.67
N THR A 186 17.55 -0.80 11.47
CA THR A 186 16.80 -2.05 11.27
C THR A 186 15.96 -2.43 12.48
N ASP A 187 14.83 -3.06 12.22
CA ASP A 187 13.97 -3.70 13.22
C ASP A 187 13.47 -5.07 12.70
N PRO A 188 12.93 -5.94 13.58
CA PRO A 188 12.49 -7.27 13.18
C PRO A 188 11.44 -7.31 12.07
N PHE A 189 10.54 -6.31 11.99
CA PHE A 189 9.52 -6.26 10.95
C PHE A 189 10.14 -5.88 9.61
N LEU A 190 11.10 -4.94 9.60
CA LEU A 190 11.87 -4.63 8.40
C LEU A 190 12.61 -5.88 7.88
N ALA A 191 13.30 -6.60 8.76
CA ALA A 191 14.02 -7.83 8.41
C ALA A 191 13.11 -8.90 7.79
N VAL A 192 11.92 -9.10 8.36
CA VAL A 192 10.90 -9.98 7.78
C VAL A 192 10.50 -9.52 6.39
N ARG A 193 10.18 -8.23 6.21
CA ARG A 193 9.65 -7.71 4.93
C ARG A 193 10.66 -7.76 3.80
N ILE A 194 11.93 -7.53 4.08
CA ILE A 194 13.02 -7.66 3.08
C ILE A 194 13.41 -9.13 2.83
N GLY A 195 12.87 -10.07 3.60
CA GLY A 195 13.16 -11.50 3.45
C GLY A 195 14.55 -11.91 3.94
N ASP A 196 15.05 -11.26 4.99
CA ASP A 196 16.37 -11.55 5.58
C ASP A 196 16.22 -12.28 6.93
N PRO A 197 16.14 -13.63 6.93
CA PRO A 197 16.01 -14.40 8.16
C PRO A 197 17.27 -14.36 9.03
N ALA A 198 18.46 -14.06 8.45
CA ALA A 198 19.69 -13.96 9.22
C ALA A 198 19.71 -12.66 10.04
N LEU A 199 19.33 -11.54 9.42
CA LEU A 199 19.10 -10.28 10.13
C LEU A 199 18.00 -10.43 11.18
N LEU A 200 16.89 -11.09 10.82
CA LEU A 200 15.81 -11.37 11.77
C LEU A 200 16.31 -12.11 13.02
N GLN A 201 17.10 -13.18 12.82
CA GLN A 201 17.70 -13.93 13.92
C GLN A 201 18.59 -13.06 14.81
N GLN A 202 19.41 -12.20 14.22
CA GLN A 202 20.30 -11.30 14.97
C GLN A 202 19.52 -10.28 15.81
N LEU A 203 18.41 -9.75 15.28
CA LEU A 203 17.58 -8.76 15.96
C LEU A 203 16.78 -9.41 17.08
N ILE A 204 16.14 -10.56 16.82
CA ILE A 204 15.28 -11.25 17.81
C ILE A 204 16.07 -11.77 19.01
N ALA A 205 17.35 -12.14 18.83
CA ALA A 205 18.22 -12.52 19.94
C ALA A 205 18.37 -11.43 21.02
N ARG A 206 18.02 -10.17 20.68
CA ARG A 206 18.09 -9.01 21.58
C ARG A 206 16.71 -8.56 22.06
N GLU A 207 15.63 -9.19 21.59
CA GLU A 207 14.25 -8.81 21.87
C GLU A 207 13.70 -9.55 23.10
N LYS A 208 13.08 -8.81 24.02
CA LYS A 208 12.44 -9.39 25.21
C LYS A 208 11.25 -10.27 24.86
N ASP A 209 10.49 -9.87 23.84
CA ASP A 209 9.28 -10.56 23.39
C ASP A 209 9.59 -11.70 22.41
N GLY A 210 10.87 -11.94 22.11
CA GLY A 210 11.31 -12.98 21.17
C GLY A 210 10.59 -12.88 19.82
N ALA A 211 10.18 -14.02 19.28
CA ALA A 211 9.54 -14.13 17.96
C ALA A 211 8.08 -13.63 17.92
N ASP A 212 7.44 -13.38 19.08
CA ASP A 212 6.03 -12.96 19.19
C ASP A 212 5.86 -11.44 19.31
N VAL A 213 6.91 -10.68 19.01
CA VAL A 213 6.86 -9.22 18.95
C VAL A 213 5.72 -8.72 18.06
N ARG A 214 5.06 -7.64 18.52
CA ARG A 214 3.87 -7.05 17.89
C ARG A 214 4.09 -5.60 17.47
N VAL A 215 3.40 -5.21 16.42
CA VAL A 215 3.25 -3.79 16.06
C VAL A 215 2.34 -3.13 17.09
N SER A 216 2.82 -2.09 17.76
CA SER A 216 2.02 -1.26 18.65
C SER A 216 2.55 0.18 18.67
N ARG A 217 1.71 1.11 19.16
CA ARG A 217 2.11 2.52 19.30
C ARG A 217 3.21 2.73 20.35
N GLU A 218 3.28 1.86 21.35
CA GLU A 218 4.34 1.89 22.36
C GLU A 218 5.68 1.47 21.76
N ARG A 219 5.67 0.45 20.90
CA ARG A 219 6.88 -0.06 20.24
C ARG A 219 7.36 0.85 19.11
N PHE A 220 6.42 1.40 18.35
CA PHE A 220 6.69 2.32 17.25
C PHE A 220 6.04 3.68 17.54
N PRO A 221 6.64 4.47 18.44
CA PRO A 221 6.09 5.78 18.79
C PRO A 221 6.20 6.73 17.60
N ALA A 222 5.08 7.39 17.29
CA ALA A 222 5.00 8.44 16.29
C ALA A 222 4.45 9.69 17.00
N PRO A 223 5.32 10.59 17.50
CA PRO A 223 4.88 11.76 18.23
C PRO A 223 4.15 12.75 17.30
N PRO A 224 3.23 13.57 17.83
CA PRO A 224 2.55 14.59 17.04
C PRO A 224 3.55 15.47 16.25
N PRO A 225 3.26 15.83 14.99
CA PRO A 225 1.97 15.72 14.31
C PRO A 225 1.71 14.39 13.57
N ALA A 226 2.57 13.38 13.73
CA ALA A 226 2.42 12.10 13.06
C ALA A 226 1.11 11.39 13.45
N ALA A 227 0.46 10.76 12.47
CA ALA A 227 -0.77 9.99 12.65
C ALA A 227 -0.49 8.58 13.23
N GLY A 228 0.69 8.02 12.95
CA GLY A 228 1.12 6.72 13.44
C GLY A 228 2.27 6.14 12.62
N HIS A 229 3.06 5.24 13.18
CA HIS A 229 4.12 4.58 12.43
C HIS A 229 3.59 3.79 11.22
N ILE A 230 4.34 3.73 10.11
CA ILE A 230 3.87 3.11 8.85
C ILE A 230 3.44 1.64 9.01
N TYR A 231 4.02 0.93 9.99
CA TYR A 231 3.63 -0.45 10.28
C TYR A 231 2.21 -0.61 10.84
N LEU A 232 1.65 0.42 11.50
CA LEU A 232 0.25 0.39 11.93
C LEU A 232 -0.71 0.31 10.74
N TYR A 233 -0.32 0.87 9.59
CA TYR A 233 -1.14 0.92 8.38
C TYR A 233 -0.83 -0.24 7.42
N THR A 234 0.44 -0.59 7.27
CA THR A 234 0.89 -1.58 6.28
C THR A 234 0.89 -3.01 6.79
N ILE A 235 1.05 -3.20 8.10
CA ILE A 235 1.04 -4.51 8.77
C ILE A 235 -0.21 -4.64 9.65
N GLY A 236 -0.53 -3.62 10.44
CA GLY A 236 -1.69 -3.58 11.33
C GLY A 236 -1.31 -3.60 12.81
N GLU A 237 -2.08 -2.90 13.64
CA GLU A 237 -1.89 -2.90 15.10
C GLU A 237 -2.13 -4.30 15.70
N GLY A 238 -1.27 -4.70 16.64
CA GLY A 238 -1.30 -6.02 17.26
C GLY A 238 -0.80 -7.17 16.38
N CYS A 239 -0.50 -6.94 15.10
CA CYS A 239 0.04 -7.97 14.21
C CYS A 239 1.46 -8.37 14.63
N THR A 240 1.76 -9.68 14.52
CA THR A 240 3.06 -10.28 14.83
C THR A 240 3.98 -10.36 13.62
N LEU A 241 5.22 -10.83 13.81
CA LEU A 241 6.14 -11.14 12.70
C LEU A 241 5.57 -12.17 11.72
N ALA A 242 4.77 -13.13 12.19
CA ALA A 242 4.11 -14.09 11.32
C ALA A 242 3.11 -13.42 10.37
N HIS A 243 2.39 -12.38 10.82
CA HIS A 243 1.52 -11.57 9.96
C HIS A 243 2.32 -10.80 8.91
N ALA A 244 3.45 -10.21 9.32
CA ALA A 244 4.34 -9.51 8.40
C ALA A 244 4.93 -10.47 7.35
N ALA A 245 5.34 -11.68 7.75
CA ALA A 245 5.88 -12.70 6.85
C ALA A 245 4.81 -13.22 5.89
N ALA A 246 3.59 -13.41 6.38
CA ALA A 246 2.42 -13.76 5.58
C ALA A 246 2.14 -12.70 4.52
N SER A 247 2.04 -11.44 4.93
CA SER A 247 1.79 -10.28 4.07
C SER A 247 2.87 -10.07 3.01
N ALA A 248 4.14 -10.27 3.38
CA ALA A 248 5.29 -10.12 2.49
C ALA A 248 5.58 -11.37 1.64
N ASN A 249 4.81 -12.46 1.82
CA ASN A 249 5.01 -13.73 1.13
C ASN A 249 6.39 -14.37 1.37
N GLN A 250 6.86 -14.34 2.62
CA GLN A 250 8.22 -14.74 3.02
C GLN A 250 8.22 -16.11 3.72
N PRO A 251 8.21 -17.25 2.98
CA PRO A 251 8.10 -18.58 3.57
C PRO A 251 9.33 -18.98 4.41
N ALA A 252 10.51 -18.45 4.11
CA ALA A 252 11.71 -18.69 4.91
C ALA A 252 11.57 -18.08 6.31
N SER A 253 11.05 -16.84 6.40
CA SER A 253 10.75 -16.19 7.67
C SER A 253 9.65 -16.94 8.43
N VAL A 254 8.60 -17.42 7.77
CA VAL A 254 7.56 -18.26 8.40
C VAL A 254 8.17 -19.50 9.06
N ARG A 255 8.97 -20.27 8.30
CA ARG A 255 9.61 -21.49 8.83
C ARG A 255 10.58 -21.18 9.98
N TRP A 256 11.33 -20.09 9.88
CA TRP A 256 12.22 -19.66 10.95
C TRP A 256 11.44 -19.29 12.22
N LEU A 257 10.35 -18.53 12.08
CA LEU A 257 9.47 -18.16 13.19
C LEU A 257 8.86 -19.40 13.86
N ALA A 258 8.38 -20.36 13.07
CA ALA A 258 7.84 -21.62 13.57
C ALA A 258 8.89 -22.43 14.36
N ALA A 259 10.11 -22.53 13.83
CA ALA A 259 11.22 -23.22 14.48
C ALA A 259 11.66 -22.53 15.80
N ASN A 260 11.31 -21.26 15.97
CA ASN A 260 11.56 -20.46 17.17
C ASN A 260 10.27 -20.24 17.99
N HIS A 261 9.30 -21.16 17.87
CA HIS A 261 8.09 -21.22 18.69
C HIS A 261 7.15 -20.00 18.61
N ALA A 262 7.21 -19.23 17.53
CA ALA A 262 6.23 -18.16 17.30
C ALA A 262 4.81 -18.72 17.16
N ASP A 263 3.82 -18.01 17.69
CA ASP A 263 2.41 -18.39 17.51
C ASP A 263 1.92 -18.06 16.09
N LEU A 264 1.85 -19.08 15.24
CA LEU A 264 1.34 -18.96 13.86
C LEU A 264 -0.19 -18.77 13.79
N ASN A 265 -0.89 -18.91 14.91
CA ASN A 265 -2.33 -18.65 15.05
C ASN A 265 -2.60 -17.37 15.85
N ALA A 266 -1.57 -16.56 16.11
CA ALA A 266 -1.69 -15.28 16.78
C ALA A 266 -2.75 -14.43 16.08
N ARG A 267 -3.55 -13.72 16.88
CA ARG A 267 -4.59 -12.81 16.39
C ARG A 267 -4.10 -11.37 16.44
N GLY A 268 -4.35 -10.60 15.39
CA GLY A 268 -3.99 -9.18 15.32
C GLY A 268 -4.64 -8.46 14.14
N GLY A 269 -4.50 -7.14 14.11
CA GLY A 269 -4.95 -6.31 13.01
C GLY A 269 -6.47 -6.35 12.80
N TYR A 270 -6.87 -6.19 11.54
CA TYR A 270 -8.26 -6.14 11.14
C TYR A 270 -8.98 -7.47 11.42
N ASP A 271 -10.15 -7.38 12.05
CA ASP A 271 -10.99 -8.53 12.43
C ASP A 271 -10.23 -9.64 13.17
N ASN A 272 -9.22 -9.30 14.01
CA ASN A 272 -8.44 -10.29 14.76
C ASN A 272 -7.94 -11.46 13.89
N ALA A 273 -7.53 -11.15 12.66
CA ALA A 273 -7.07 -12.12 11.68
C ALA A 273 -5.86 -12.91 12.19
N THR A 274 -5.70 -14.13 11.67
CA THR A 274 -4.45 -14.89 11.83
C THR A 274 -3.51 -14.60 10.64
N PRO A 275 -2.20 -14.93 10.73
CA PRO A 275 -1.29 -14.84 9.60
C PRO A 275 -1.82 -15.51 8.32
N LEU A 276 -2.51 -16.66 8.44
CA LEU A 276 -3.04 -17.37 7.27
C LEU A 276 -4.20 -16.62 6.60
N HIS A 277 -5.03 -15.89 7.35
CA HIS A 277 -6.04 -14.99 6.79
C HIS A 277 -5.39 -13.85 5.99
N VAL A 278 -4.30 -13.26 6.50
CA VAL A 278 -3.57 -12.20 5.81
C VAL A 278 -2.96 -12.70 4.50
N ALA A 279 -2.34 -13.89 4.51
CA ALA A 279 -1.84 -14.52 3.29
C ALA A 279 -2.96 -14.80 2.29
N ALA A 280 -4.11 -15.27 2.78
CA ALA A 280 -5.29 -15.58 1.98
C ALA A 280 -5.89 -14.34 1.30
N TRP A 281 -6.01 -13.20 1.99
CA TRP A 281 -6.55 -11.97 1.40
C TRP A 281 -5.62 -11.31 0.39
N ARG A 282 -4.30 -11.38 0.61
CA ARG A 282 -3.29 -10.67 -0.20
C ARG A 282 -2.69 -11.51 -1.34
N ASP A 283 -3.27 -12.68 -1.63
CA ASP A 283 -2.79 -13.70 -2.54
C ASP A 283 -1.31 -14.10 -2.37
N LYS A 284 -0.92 -14.54 -1.18
CA LYS A 284 0.47 -14.94 -0.82
C LYS A 284 0.61 -16.46 -0.66
N PRO A 285 0.66 -17.23 -1.77
CA PRO A 285 0.54 -18.69 -1.72
C PRO A 285 1.73 -19.37 -1.05
N GLN A 286 2.97 -18.88 -1.23
CA GLN A 286 4.16 -19.49 -0.64
C GLN A 286 4.17 -19.34 0.89
N ALA A 287 3.78 -18.18 1.40
CA ALA A 287 3.64 -18.01 2.85
C ALA A 287 2.46 -18.80 3.41
N ALA A 288 1.33 -18.86 2.71
CA ALA A 288 0.19 -19.70 3.13
C ALA A 288 0.58 -21.18 3.24
N GLU A 289 1.27 -21.71 2.23
CA GLU A 289 1.80 -23.08 2.26
C GLU A 289 2.75 -23.30 3.44
N ALA A 290 3.73 -22.41 3.63
CA ALA A 290 4.68 -22.52 4.73
C ALA A 290 3.99 -22.44 6.11
N LEU A 291 2.95 -21.61 6.26
CA LEU A 291 2.18 -21.51 7.51
C LEU A 291 1.47 -22.83 7.81
N ILE A 292 0.78 -23.41 6.83
CA ILE A 292 0.05 -24.67 6.99
C ILE A 292 1.01 -25.82 7.28
N ASP A 293 2.11 -25.91 6.52
CA ASP A 293 3.14 -26.95 6.72
C ASP A 293 3.84 -26.82 8.08
N SER A 294 3.83 -25.62 8.66
CA SER A 294 4.37 -25.34 9.99
C SER A 294 3.32 -25.42 11.11
N GLY A 295 2.10 -25.88 10.81
CA GLY A 295 1.07 -26.16 11.82
C GLY A 295 0.08 -25.02 12.10
N ALA A 296 0.00 -23.99 11.24
CA ALA A 296 -1.08 -23.01 11.33
C ALA A 296 -2.45 -23.69 11.11
N ASP A 297 -3.46 -23.29 11.87
CA ASP A 297 -4.82 -23.83 11.75
C ASP A 297 -5.48 -23.30 10.47
N ILE A 298 -5.64 -24.21 9.51
CA ILE A 298 -6.26 -23.93 8.21
C ILE A 298 -7.74 -23.55 8.30
N ASN A 299 -8.40 -23.87 9.42
CA ASN A 299 -9.82 -23.62 9.67
C ASN A 299 -10.04 -22.60 10.80
N ALA A 300 -9.01 -21.87 11.23
CA ALA A 300 -9.17 -20.87 12.27
C ALA A 300 -10.20 -19.82 11.84
N PRO A 301 -11.24 -19.51 12.63
CA PRO A 301 -12.14 -18.42 12.30
C PRO A 301 -11.45 -17.07 12.59
N SER A 302 -11.69 -16.10 11.71
CA SER A 302 -11.42 -14.69 11.98
C SER A 302 -12.32 -14.17 13.12
N GLY A 303 -12.15 -12.90 13.46
CA GLY A 303 -12.86 -12.21 14.50
C GLY A 303 -14.37 -12.07 14.26
N PRO A 304 -15.06 -11.31 15.13
CA PRO A 304 -16.51 -11.29 15.18
C PRO A 304 -17.18 -10.61 13.99
N ILE A 305 -16.43 -9.87 13.16
CA ILE A 305 -16.98 -9.13 12.01
C ILE A 305 -17.31 -10.10 10.88
N HIS A 306 -16.33 -10.93 10.48
CA HIS A 306 -16.53 -11.87 9.37
C HIS A 306 -16.75 -13.31 9.86
N ARG A 307 -16.12 -13.72 10.97
CA ARG A 307 -16.18 -15.10 11.51
C ARG A 307 -15.89 -16.14 10.43
N ASN A 308 -14.95 -15.83 9.55
CA ASN A 308 -14.72 -16.57 8.32
C ASN A 308 -13.33 -17.19 8.37
N GLU A 309 -13.17 -18.37 7.80
CA GLU A 309 -11.91 -19.10 7.71
C GLU A 309 -11.00 -18.48 6.61
N PRO A 310 -9.69 -18.80 6.58
CA PRO A 310 -8.78 -18.26 5.58
C PRO A 310 -9.24 -18.50 4.13
N ILE A 311 -9.90 -19.63 3.85
CA ILE A 311 -10.42 -19.91 2.50
C ILE A 311 -11.52 -18.93 2.07
N GLY A 312 -12.37 -18.46 3.00
CA GLY A 312 -13.35 -17.42 2.68
C GLY A 312 -12.70 -16.07 2.43
N TRP A 313 -11.65 -15.72 3.18
CA TRP A 313 -10.86 -14.51 2.90
C TRP A 313 -10.20 -14.56 1.52
N ALA A 314 -9.70 -15.73 1.10
CA ALA A 314 -9.19 -15.91 -0.26
C ALA A 314 -10.28 -15.73 -1.34
N ILE A 315 -11.50 -16.20 -1.07
CA ILE A 315 -12.65 -16.01 -1.98
C ILE A 315 -13.01 -14.52 -2.08
N VAL A 316 -13.21 -13.83 -0.95
CA VAL A 316 -13.62 -12.42 -0.94
C VAL A 316 -12.52 -11.53 -1.55
N GLY A 317 -11.25 -11.84 -1.29
CA GLY A 317 -10.10 -11.12 -1.85
C GLY A 317 -9.77 -11.47 -3.30
N GLY A 318 -10.50 -12.41 -3.94
CA GLY A 318 -10.18 -12.86 -5.29
C GLY A 318 -8.78 -13.51 -5.43
N SER A 319 -8.24 -14.04 -4.34
CA SER A 319 -6.87 -14.54 -4.22
C SER A 319 -6.73 -15.98 -4.73
N VAL A 320 -6.70 -16.11 -6.06
CA VAL A 320 -6.80 -17.39 -6.76
C VAL A 320 -5.67 -18.36 -6.39
N ASN A 321 -4.44 -17.89 -6.24
CA ASN A 321 -3.30 -18.80 -6.01
C ASN A 321 -3.33 -19.34 -4.58
N THR A 322 -3.63 -18.49 -3.62
CA THR A 322 -3.72 -18.91 -2.21
C THR A 322 -4.94 -19.79 -1.96
N PHE A 323 -6.06 -19.50 -2.63
CA PHE A 323 -7.23 -20.39 -2.63
C PHE A 323 -6.88 -21.81 -3.09
N ARG A 324 -6.08 -21.96 -4.16
CA ARG A 324 -5.62 -23.28 -4.63
C ARG A 324 -4.73 -23.99 -3.61
N VAL A 325 -3.83 -23.26 -2.96
CA VAL A 325 -2.99 -23.83 -1.89
C VAL A 325 -3.86 -24.34 -0.75
N LEU A 326 -4.84 -23.54 -0.29
CA LEU A 326 -5.74 -23.92 0.79
C LEU A 326 -6.54 -25.20 0.45
N LEU A 327 -7.11 -25.29 -0.76
CA LEU A 327 -7.78 -26.51 -1.22
C LEU A 327 -6.86 -27.72 -1.26
N ALA A 328 -5.66 -27.57 -1.83
CA ALA A 328 -4.69 -28.66 -1.93
C ALA A 328 -4.23 -29.16 -0.55
N LYS A 329 -4.23 -28.28 0.46
CA LYS A 329 -3.93 -28.60 1.85
C LYS A 329 -5.16 -29.05 2.67
N GLY A 330 -6.31 -29.24 2.02
CA GLY A 330 -7.51 -29.84 2.64
C GLY A 330 -8.51 -28.87 3.25
N ALA A 331 -8.42 -27.56 2.98
CA ALA A 331 -9.47 -26.61 3.36
C ALA A 331 -10.77 -26.92 2.60
N ALA A 332 -11.89 -26.92 3.31
CA ALA A 332 -13.20 -27.15 2.71
C ALA A 332 -13.90 -25.83 2.36
N VAL A 333 -14.51 -25.74 1.18
CA VAL A 333 -15.42 -24.62 0.84
C VAL A 333 -16.80 -24.94 1.41
N ARG A 334 -17.36 -24.01 2.18
CA ARG A 334 -18.70 -24.10 2.77
C ARG A 334 -19.58 -22.95 2.25
N PRO A 335 -20.92 -23.09 2.30
CA PRO A 335 -21.83 -22.07 1.77
C PRO A 335 -21.64 -20.67 2.36
N HIS A 336 -21.35 -20.55 3.66
CA HIS A 336 -21.19 -19.25 4.33
C HIS A 336 -20.00 -18.44 3.81
N HIS A 337 -18.94 -19.11 3.30
CA HIS A 337 -17.82 -18.41 2.64
C HIS A 337 -18.27 -17.61 1.40
N LEU A 338 -19.38 -18.01 0.77
CA LEU A 338 -19.93 -17.38 -0.42
C LEU A 338 -20.93 -16.27 -0.08
N GLU A 339 -21.53 -16.30 1.11
CA GLU A 339 -22.46 -15.27 1.58
C GLU A 339 -21.74 -13.93 1.80
N ASP A 340 -20.52 -13.97 2.36
CA ASP A 340 -19.66 -12.80 2.51
C ASP A 340 -19.14 -12.29 1.16
N ALA A 341 -18.86 -13.21 0.23
CA ALA A 341 -18.52 -12.86 -1.14
C ALA A 341 -19.68 -12.09 -1.82
N GLY A 342 -20.93 -12.46 -1.54
CA GLY A 342 -22.12 -11.81 -2.09
C GLY A 342 -22.27 -10.32 -1.76
N LYS A 343 -21.68 -9.81 -0.66
CA LYS A 343 -21.76 -8.39 -0.29
C LYS A 343 -20.54 -7.56 -0.71
N GLY A 344 -19.33 -8.12 -0.63
CA GLY A 344 -18.09 -7.42 -0.97
C GLY A 344 -17.63 -7.58 -2.43
N VAL A 345 -17.81 -8.78 -3.01
CA VAL A 345 -17.33 -9.11 -4.36
C VAL A 345 -18.19 -8.45 -5.44
N LEU A 346 -19.51 -8.26 -5.23
CA LEU A 346 -20.35 -7.58 -6.23
C LEU A 346 -19.99 -6.10 -6.46
N GLY A 347 -19.42 -5.41 -5.47
CA GLY A 347 -18.98 -4.02 -5.60
C GLY A 347 -17.65 -3.91 -6.35
N ALA A 348 -16.62 -4.63 -5.87
CA ALA A 348 -15.28 -4.58 -6.44
C ALA A 348 -15.16 -5.26 -7.83
N PHE A 349 -15.95 -6.31 -8.09
CA PHE A 349 -15.90 -7.05 -9.36
C PHE A 349 -16.67 -6.34 -10.50
N ARG A 350 -17.69 -5.52 -10.20
CA ARG A 350 -18.36 -4.65 -11.18
C ARG A 350 -17.45 -3.54 -11.71
N GLU A 351 -16.51 -3.09 -10.89
CA GLU A 351 -15.53 -2.06 -11.22
C GLU A 351 -14.36 -2.62 -12.04
N TYR A 352 -13.99 -3.89 -11.83
CA TYR A 352 -12.85 -4.53 -12.50
C TYR A 352 -13.19 -5.37 -13.75
N ASN A 353 -14.45 -5.77 -13.98
CA ASN A 353 -14.80 -6.62 -15.13
C ASN A 353 -16.26 -6.47 -15.62
N PRO A 354 -16.59 -5.38 -16.35
CA PRO A 354 -17.97 -5.04 -16.71
C PRO A 354 -18.65 -5.98 -17.73
N SER A 355 -17.94 -6.96 -18.30
CA SER A 355 -18.43 -7.77 -19.43
C SER A 355 -18.68 -9.26 -19.14
N ARG A 356 -18.48 -9.76 -17.91
CA ARG A 356 -18.72 -11.18 -17.58
C ARG A 356 -19.86 -11.37 -16.56
N PRO A 357 -20.97 -12.05 -16.94
CA PRO A 357 -22.07 -12.32 -16.03
C PRO A 357 -21.69 -13.35 -14.94
N LEU A 358 -22.27 -13.16 -13.76
CA LEU A 358 -22.04 -13.88 -12.49
C LEU A 358 -22.37 -15.39 -12.50
N THR A 359 -22.93 -15.91 -13.58
CA THR A 359 -23.47 -17.28 -13.68
C THR A 359 -22.41 -18.38 -13.87
N ASN A 360 -21.13 -18.05 -14.06
CA ASN A 360 -20.09 -19.04 -14.38
C ASN A 360 -19.31 -19.64 -13.20
N TRP A 361 -19.55 -19.22 -11.95
CA TRP A 361 -18.75 -19.70 -10.81
C TRP A 361 -19.03 -21.16 -10.42
N MET A 362 -20.26 -21.65 -10.63
CA MET A 362 -20.60 -23.07 -10.39
C MET A 362 -19.88 -24.02 -11.36
N GLN A 363 -19.51 -23.58 -12.57
CA GLN A 363 -18.75 -24.39 -13.53
C GLN A 363 -17.26 -24.48 -13.18
N ILE A 364 -16.68 -23.44 -12.57
CA ILE A 364 -15.29 -23.44 -12.10
C ILE A 364 -15.15 -24.40 -10.90
N ALA A 365 -16.08 -24.37 -9.95
CA ALA A 365 -16.11 -25.31 -8.83
C ALA A 365 -16.29 -26.78 -9.27
N ALA A 366 -17.13 -27.03 -10.29
CA ALA A 366 -17.33 -28.38 -10.85
C ALA A 366 -16.12 -28.90 -11.66
N HIS A 367 -15.35 -28.01 -12.28
CA HIS A 367 -14.16 -28.39 -13.07
C HIS A 367 -12.98 -28.84 -12.20
N PHE A 368 -12.82 -28.26 -11.01
CA PHE A 368 -11.74 -28.63 -10.08
C PHE A 368 -12.10 -29.76 -9.11
N ALA A 369 -13.39 -30.08 -8.94
CA ALA A 369 -13.85 -31.24 -8.18
C ALA A 369 -13.80 -32.57 -8.98
N SER A 370 -13.42 -32.54 -10.27
CA SER A 370 -13.44 -33.69 -11.18
C SER A 370 -12.08 -34.06 -11.78
N ARG A 371 -10.97 -33.64 -11.16
CA ARG A 371 -9.61 -34.07 -11.54
C ARG A 371 -8.80 -34.57 -10.36
#